data_AF-A0A524FNF0-F1
#
_entry.id   AF-A0A524FNF0-F1
#
_cell.length_a   1.000
_cell.length_b   1.000
_cell.length_c   1.000
_cell.angle_alpha   90.00
_cell.angle_beta   90.00
_cell.angle_gamma   90.00
#
_symmetry.space_group_name_H-M   'P 1'
#
loop_
_entity.id
_entity.type
_entity.pdbx_description
1 polymer ?
#
loop_
_entity_poly.entity_id
_entity_poly.type
_entity_poly.pdbx_seq_one_letter_code
_entity_poly.pdbx_strand_id
1 'polypeptide(L)'
;RYTRDGNESILVYTPVGKGGYICVISVPLAEVLEAIPPLEQRIAEANAAAASFILFVTIGGILIAGIVAVSVSNTVTRPLQYLMDLATRNVAARIREQPLDTEDLKVDQSYISKDDEIGELARAFQGMLDTIREDET
;
A
#
# COMPACT_ATOMS: atom_id res chain seq x y z
N ARG A 1 13.47 -27.17 -41.45
CA ARG A 1 13.03 -26.55 -42.72
C ARG A 1 13.26 -27.55 -43.83
N TYR A 2 12.31 -27.68 -44.75
CA TYR A 2 12.35 -28.62 -45.87
C TYR A 2 11.74 -27.93 -47.09
N THR A 3 12.39 -28.04 -48.24
CA THR A 3 11.95 -27.40 -49.46
C THR A 3 11.74 -28.49 -50.50
N ARG A 4 10.54 -28.55 -51.07
CA ARG A 4 10.19 -29.50 -52.14
C ARG A 4 9.32 -28.80 -53.17
N ASP A 5 9.64 -29.02 -54.45
CA ASP A 5 8.87 -28.46 -55.58
C ASP A 5 8.68 -26.94 -55.50
N GLY A 6 9.69 -26.23 -54.97
CA GLY A 6 9.67 -24.77 -54.78
C GLY A 6 8.93 -24.28 -53.52
N ASN A 7 8.28 -25.17 -52.76
CA ASN A 7 7.55 -24.82 -51.55
C ASN A 7 8.36 -25.12 -50.29
N GLU A 8 8.60 -24.10 -49.47
CA GLU A 8 9.21 -24.26 -48.15
C GLU A 8 8.18 -24.70 -47.11
N SER A 9 8.57 -25.67 -46.28
CA SER A 9 7.76 -26.19 -45.18
C SER A 9 8.59 -26.34 -43.90
N ILE A 10 7.92 -26.20 -42.76
CA ILE A 10 8.47 -26.56 -41.45
C ILE A 10 7.99 -27.98 -41.14
N LEU A 11 8.93 -28.86 -40.81
CA LEU A 11 8.62 -30.17 -40.25
C LEU A 11 8.82 -30.14 -38.75
N VAL A 12 7.80 -30.61 -38.03
CA VAL A 12 7.85 -30.88 -36.60
C VAL A 12 7.56 -32.36 -36.42
N TYR A 13 8.33 -33.03 -35.57
CA TYR A 13 8.10 -34.44 -35.25
C TYR A 13 7.88 -34.62 -33.74
N THR A 14 7.08 -35.62 -33.38
CA THR A 14 6.91 -36.07 -32.00
C THR A 14 6.83 -37.60 -31.95
N PRO A 15 7.53 -38.27 -31.02
CA PRO A 15 7.43 -39.72 -30.87
C PRO A 15 6.08 -40.13 -30.26
N VAL A 16 5.47 -41.19 -30.79
CA VAL A 16 4.15 -41.70 -30.34
C VAL A 16 4.27 -42.64 -29.12
N GLY A 17 5.51 -42.98 -28.73
CA GLY A 17 5.80 -43.75 -27.51
C GLY A 17 5.50 -45.25 -27.57
N LYS A 18 4.85 -45.76 -28.64
CA LYS A 18 4.64 -47.19 -28.89
C LYS A 18 5.16 -47.57 -30.28
N GLY A 19 5.78 -48.75 -30.39
CA GLY A 19 6.12 -49.39 -31.67
C GLY A 19 7.16 -48.67 -32.56
N GLY A 20 7.90 -47.69 -32.03
CA GLY A 20 8.89 -46.93 -32.81
C GLY A 20 8.29 -45.94 -33.80
N TYR A 21 6.99 -45.65 -33.73
CA TYR A 21 6.33 -44.69 -34.61
C TYR A 21 6.62 -43.24 -34.20
N ILE A 22 6.80 -42.40 -35.22
CA ILE A 22 6.87 -40.95 -35.08
C ILE A 22 5.69 -40.32 -35.82
N CYS A 23 5.10 -39.29 -35.23
CA CYS A 23 4.18 -38.40 -35.92
C CYS A 23 5.00 -37.24 -36.48
N VAL A 24 4.86 -36.99 -37.77
CA VAL A 24 5.53 -35.89 -38.46
C VAL A 24 4.46 -34.99 -39.07
N ILE A 25 4.48 -33.72 -38.69
CA ILE A 25 3.59 -32.69 -39.22
C ILE A 25 4.44 -31.77 -40.11
N SER A 26 4.06 -31.64 -41.38
CA SER A 26 4.65 -30.69 -42.31
C SER A 26 3.65 -29.57 -42.56
N VAL A 27 4.06 -28.33 -42.30
CA VAL A 27 3.21 -27.14 -42.51
C VAL A 27 3.93 -26.19 -43.47
N PRO A 28 3.27 -25.63 -44.50
CA PRO A 28 3.86 -24.64 -45.37
C PRO A 28 4.37 -23.43 -44.59
N LEU A 29 5.58 -22.95 -44.91
CA LEU A 29 6.18 -21.82 -44.21
C LEU A 29 5.32 -20.56 -44.35
N ALA A 30 4.67 -20.36 -45.50
CA ALA A 30 3.78 -19.22 -45.75
C ALA A 30 2.61 -19.18 -44.75
N GLU A 31 1.92 -20.30 -44.53
CA GLU A 31 0.81 -20.38 -43.57
C GLU A 31 1.27 -20.13 -42.14
N VAL A 32 2.46 -20.62 -41.78
CA VAL A 32 3.05 -20.35 -40.46
C VAL A 32 3.33 -18.85 -40.29
N LEU A 33 3.91 -18.21 -41.30
CA LEU A 33 4.23 -16.78 -41.24
C LEU A 33 2.97 -15.91 -41.22
N GLU A 34 1.91 -16.30 -41.93
CA GLU A 34 0.61 -15.62 -41.88
C GLU A 34 -0.09 -15.75 -40.51
N ALA A 35 0.16 -16.83 -39.78
CA ALA A 35 -0.39 -17.05 -38.46
C ALA A 35 0.34 -16.27 -37.34
N ILE A 36 1.55 -15.74 -37.59
CA ILE A 36 2.33 -15.00 -36.58
C ILE A 36 1.68 -13.65 -36.21
N PRO A 37 1.34 -12.75 -37.15
CA PRO A 37 0.76 -11.45 -36.82
C PRO A 37 -0.49 -11.50 -35.91
N PRO A 38 -1.50 -12.36 -36.14
CA PRO A 38 -2.65 -12.43 -35.24
C PRO A 38 -2.29 -12.99 -33.87
N LEU A 39 -1.29 -13.87 -33.76
CA LEU A 39 -0.81 -14.34 -32.45
C LEU A 39 -0.09 -13.24 -31.68
N GLU A 40 0.79 -12.48 -32.35
CA GLU A 40 1.46 -11.33 -31.75
C GLU A 40 0.48 -10.25 -31.29
N GLN A 41 -0.55 -9.97 -32.11
CA GLN A 41 -1.59 -9.03 -31.74
C GLN A 41 -2.35 -9.48 -30.48
N ARG A 42 -2.74 -10.76 -30.40
CA ARG A 42 -3.41 -11.29 -29.21
C ARG A 42 -2.54 -11.22 -27.96
N ILE A 43 -1.24 -11.47 -28.10
CA ILE A 43 -0.28 -11.33 -27.00
C ILE A 43 -0.15 -9.87 -26.58
N ALA A 44 -0.04 -8.94 -27.54
CA ALA A 44 0.07 -7.51 -27.27
C ALA A 44 -1.18 -6.97 -26.57
N GLU A 45 -2.38 -7.36 -27.01
CA GLU A 45 -3.64 -6.99 -26.37
C GLU A 45 -3.74 -7.52 -24.94
N ALA A 46 -3.38 -8.79 -24.72
CA ALA A 46 -3.36 -9.39 -23.39
C ALA A 46 -2.35 -8.68 -22.47
N ASN A 47 -1.16 -8.36 -22.99
CA ASN A 47 -0.13 -7.63 -22.24
C ASN A 47 -0.58 -6.20 -21.90
N ALA A 48 -1.23 -5.50 -22.83
CA ALA A 48 -1.76 -4.16 -22.59
C ALA A 48 -2.86 -4.18 -21.52
N ALA A 49 -3.76 -5.16 -21.58
CA ALA A 49 -4.79 -5.37 -20.56
C ALA A 49 -4.16 -5.64 -19.18
N ALA A 50 -3.18 -6.55 -19.10
CA ALA A 50 -2.48 -6.85 -17.86
C ALA A 50 -1.72 -5.64 -17.29
N ALA A 51 -1.00 -4.91 -18.14
CA ALA A 51 -0.26 -3.71 -17.75
C ALA A 51 -1.20 -2.61 -17.22
N SER A 52 -2.33 -2.37 -17.90
CA SER A 52 -3.32 -1.40 -17.43
C SER A 52 -3.92 -1.81 -16.07
N PHE A 53 -4.26 -3.09 -15.89
CA PHE A 53 -4.76 -3.61 -14.62
C PHE A 53 -3.76 -3.40 -13.48
N ILE A 54 -2.49 -3.78 -13.69
CA ILE A 54 -1.42 -3.59 -12.70
C ILE A 54 -1.28 -2.11 -12.35
N LEU A 55 -1.29 -1.23 -13.34
CA LEU A 55 -1.19 0.21 -13.13
C LEU A 55 -2.34 0.74 -12.26
N PHE A 56 -3.58 0.35 -12.56
CA PHE A 56 -4.76 0.76 -11.79
C PHE A 56 -4.69 0.27 -10.33
N VAL A 57 -4.34 -1.00 -10.12
CA VAL A 57 -4.20 -1.57 -8.78
C VAL A 57 -3.09 -0.87 -8.00
N THR A 58 -1.96 -0.59 -8.65
CA THR A 58 -0.82 0.08 -8.01
C THR A 58 -1.18 1.49 -7.57
N ILE A 59 -1.78 2.29 -8.47
CA ILE A 59 -2.21 3.66 -8.15
C ILE A 59 -3.28 3.63 -7.05
N GLY A 60 -4.27 2.73 -7.16
CA GLY A 60 -5.31 2.56 -6.14
C GLY A 60 -4.72 2.22 -4.78
N GLY A 61 -3.75 1.30 -4.73
CA GLY A 61 -3.05 0.92 -3.51
C GLY A 61 -2.31 2.09 -2.85
N ILE A 62 -1.59 2.89 -3.64
CA ILE A 62 -0.87 4.07 -3.15
C ILE A 62 -1.84 5.10 -2.56
N LEU A 63 -2.97 5.35 -3.24
CA LEU A 63 -3.98 6.29 -2.76
C LEU A 63 -4.60 5.83 -1.43
N ILE A 64 -4.97 4.55 -1.33
CA ILE A 64 -5.52 3.99 -0.08
C ILE A 64 -4.49 4.07 1.05
N ALA A 65 -3.24 3.70 0.79
CA ALA A 65 -2.17 3.80 1.78
C ALA A 65 -1.98 5.25 2.27
N GLY A 66 -2.03 6.23 1.37
CA GLY A 66 -1.99 7.65 1.71
C GLY A 66 -3.15 8.09 2.61
N ILE A 67 -4.38 7.67 2.28
CA ILE A 67 -5.57 7.97 3.10
C ILE A 67 -5.44 7.39 4.50
N VAL A 68 -5.03 6.11 4.61
CA VAL A 68 -4.84 5.45 5.90
C VAL A 68 -3.75 6.14 6.72
N ALA A 69 -2.62 6.50 6.10
CA ALA A 69 -1.54 7.20 6.78
C ALA A 69 -1.98 8.56 7.34
N VAL A 70 -2.73 9.35 6.55
CA VAL A 70 -3.29 10.63 7.01
C VAL A 70 -4.30 10.42 8.13
N SER A 71 -5.16 9.40 8.02
CA SER A 71 -6.14 9.07 9.05
C SER A 71 -5.45 8.74 10.36
N VAL A 72 -4.50 7.80 10.37
CA VAL A 72 -3.74 7.41 11.58
C VAL A 72 -2.98 8.60 12.17
N SER A 73 -2.37 9.43 11.31
CA SER A 73 -1.66 10.62 11.78
C SER A 73 -2.57 11.59 12.51
N ASN A 74 -3.79 11.80 12.01
CA ASN A 74 -4.76 12.71 12.61
C ASN A 74 -5.48 12.12 13.83
N THR A 75 -5.76 10.82 13.84
CA THR A 75 -6.51 10.18 14.92
C THR A 75 -5.62 9.75 16.09
N VAL A 76 -4.36 9.40 15.83
CA VAL A 76 -3.45 8.84 16.85
C VAL A 76 -2.21 9.70 17.04
N THR A 77 -1.42 9.91 15.98
CA THR A 77 -0.07 10.51 16.13
C THR A 77 -0.10 11.95 16.62
N ARG A 78 -0.91 12.81 16.01
CA ARG A 78 -1.01 14.23 16.40
C ARG A 78 -1.52 14.42 17.84
N PRO A 79 -2.63 13.77 18.27
CA PRO A 79 -3.06 13.85 19.66
C PRO A 79 -2.00 13.38 20.67
N LEU A 80 -1.30 12.27 20.38
CA LEU A 80 -0.23 11.77 21.26
C LEU A 80 0.95 12.76 21.36
N GLN A 81 1.35 13.34 20.24
CA GLN A 81 2.39 14.38 20.23
C GLN A 81 1.96 15.60 21.04
N TYR A 82 0.70 16.04 20.92
CA TYR A 82 0.15 17.14 21.71
C TYR A 82 0.21 16.84 23.22
N LEU A 83 -0.21 15.65 23.66
CA LEU A 83 -0.14 15.26 25.07
C LEU A 83 1.31 15.16 25.57
N MET A 84 2.24 14.66 24.75
CA MET A 84 3.66 14.61 25.07
C MET A 84 4.29 16.00 25.21
N ASP A 85 3.93 16.93 24.33
CA ASP A 85 4.42 18.31 24.38
C ASP A 85 3.89 19.02 25.64
N LEU A 86 2.62 18.82 25.98
CA LEU A 86 2.04 19.30 27.24
C LEU A 86 2.77 18.73 28.45
N ALA A 87 3.04 17.42 28.48
CA ALA A 87 3.78 16.78 29.56
C ALA A 87 5.18 17.38 29.71
N THR A 88 5.87 17.58 28.59
CA THR A 88 7.24 18.12 28.57
C THR A 88 7.27 19.56 29.08
N ARG A 89 6.30 20.39 28.68
CA ARG A 89 6.16 21.77 29.17
C ARG A 89 5.87 21.82 30.68
N ASN A 90 4.97 20.96 31.16
CA ASN A 90 4.66 20.83 32.58
C ASN A 90 5.91 20.51 33.42
N VAL A 91 6.67 19.49 33.02
CA VAL A 91 7.91 19.10 33.71
C VAL A 91 8.94 20.23 33.67
N ALA A 92 9.11 20.90 32.53
CA ALA A 92 10.07 21.99 32.39
C ALA A 92 9.71 23.20 33.27
N ALA A 93 8.43 23.52 33.41
CA ALA A 93 7.96 24.61 34.26
C ALA A 93 8.13 24.29 35.74
N ARG A 94 7.82 23.05 36.17
CA ARG A 94 8.09 22.56 37.53
C ARG A 94 9.57 22.64 37.91
N ILE A 95 10.48 22.29 36.99
CA ILE A 95 11.94 22.37 37.20
C ILE A 95 12.43 23.82 37.36
N ARG A 96 11.73 24.78 36.75
CA ARG A 96 12.16 26.20 36.73
C ARG A 96 11.57 27.05 37.85
N GLU A 97 10.76 26.48 38.75
CA GLU A 97 10.05 27.19 39.83
C GLU A 97 9.29 28.44 39.33
N GLN A 98 8.87 28.44 38.06
CA GLN A 98 8.11 29.54 37.49
C GLN A 98 6.62 29.37 37.84
N PRO A 99 5.90 30.46 38.20
CA PRO A 99 4.46 30.38 38.43
C PRO A 99 3.80 29.89 37.14
N LEU A 100 3.26 28.70 37.23
CA LEU A 100 2.56 27.98 36.19
C LEU A 100 1.28 28.76 35.81
N ASP A 101 1.26 29.36 34.62
CA ASP A 101 0.09 30.08 34.14
C ASP A 101 -1.05 29.07 33.87
N THR A 102 -2.09 29.11 34.71
CA THR A 102 -3.07 28.02 34.87
C THR A 102 -3.96 27.71 33.66
N GLU A 103 -3.92 28.53 32.60
CA GLU A 103 -4.61 28.24 31.34
C GLU A 103 -3.76 27.40 30.37
N ASP A 104 -2.42 27.47 30.45
CA ASP A 104 -1.53 26.76 29.52
C ASP A 104 -1.37 25.26 29.83
N LEU A 105 -1.97 24.80 30.93
CA LEU A 105 -1.75 23.47 31.51
C LEU A 105 -3.00 22.60 31.50
N LYS A 106 -4.05 23.06 30.82
CA LYS A 106 -5.24 22.26 30.59
C LYS A 106 -5.13 21.56 29.26
N VAL A 107 -5.45 20.29 29.26
CA VAL A 107 -5.67 19.53 28.03
C VAL A 107 -6.87 20.17 27.33
N ASP A 108 -6.71 20.49 26.04
CA ASP A 108 -7.78 21.07 25.24
C ASP A 108 -9.02 20.18 25.28
N GLN A 109 -10.17 20.80 25.54
CA GLN A 109 -11.49 20.17 25.61
C GLN A 109 -11.79 19.34 24.36
N SER A 110 -11.25 19.72 23.20
CA SER A 110 -11.41 19.00 21.93
C SER A 110 -10.87 17.57 21.96
N TYR A 111 -9.87 17.28 22.80
CA TYR A 111 -9.35 15.94 23.02
C TYR A 111 -10.07 15.21 24.15
N ILE A 112 -10.46 15.92 25.21
CA ILE A 112 -11.21 15.37 26.35
C ILE A 112 -12.58 14.85 25.93
N SER A 113 -13.26 15.55 25.02
CA SER A 113 -14.61 15.21 24.57
C SER A 113 -14.67 14.03 23.60
N LYS A 114 -13.54 13.38 23.29
CA LYS A 114 -13.53 12.21 22.41
C LYS A 114 -13.99 10.95 23.15
N ASP A 115 -14.82 10.17 22.48
CA ASP A 115 -15.33 8.89 22.97
C ASP A 115 -14.44 7.69 22.58
N ASP A 116 -13.17 7.95 22.23
CA ASP A 116 -12.18 6.93 21.86
C ASP A 116 -11.07 6.79 22.94
N GLU A 117 -10.14 5.88 22.72
CA GLU A 117 -9.01 5.62 23.64
C GLU A 117 -8.14 6.87 23.84
N ILE A 118 -8.07 7.76 22.84
CA ILE A 118 -7.33 9.03 22.94
C ILE A 118 -8.05 9.98 23.90
N GLY A 119 -9.37 10.02 23.88
CA GLY A 119 -10.16 10.80 24.84
C GLY A 119 -10.11 10.26 26.26
N GLU A 120 -10.06 8.94 26.43
CA GLU A 120 -9.81 8.33 27.75
C GLU A 120 -8.42 8.67 28.28
N LEU A 121 -7.39 8.59 27.42
CA LEU A 121 -6.03 8.99 27.76
C LEU A 121 -5.95 10.48 28.11
N ALA A 122 -6.59 11.36 27.34
CA ALA A 122 -6.64 12.79 27.59
C ALA A 122 -7.29 13.12 28.95
N ARG A 123 -8.38 12.43 29.30
CA ARG A 123 -9.05 12.56 30.61
C ARG A 123 -8.16 12.09 31.76
N ALA A 124 -7.51 10.94 31.61
CA ALA A 124 -6.57 10.43 32.61
C ALA A 124 -5.39 11.39 32.81
N PHE A 125 -4.86 11.94 31.72
CA PHE A 125 -3.76 12.90 31.75
C PHE A 125 -4.16 14.23 32.41
N GLN A 126 -5.35 14.75 32.12
CA GLN A 126 -5.90 15.92 32.81
C GLN A 126 -6.02 15.68 34.33
N GLY A 127 -6.53 14.51 34.75
CA GLY A 127 -6.64 14.17 36.17
C GLY A 127 -5.28 14.11 36.89
N MET A 128 -4.22 13.65 36.21
CA MET A 128 -2.85 13.72 36.74
C MET A 128 -2.37 15.16 36.90
N LEU A 129 -2.61 16.02 35.91
CA LEU A 129 -2.23 17.43 35.98
C LEU A 129 -2.98 18.18 37.09
N ASP A 130 -4.27 17.91 37.25
CA ASP A 130 -5.10 18.51 38.30
C ASP A 130 -4.56 18.13 39.69
N THR A 131 -4.15 16.86 39.89
CA THR A 131 -3.55 16.40 41.16
C THR A 131 -2.25 17.12 41.47
N ILE A 132 -1.36 17.29 40.48
CA ILE A 132 -0.09 18.01 40.67
C ILE A 132 -0.35 19.47 41.04
N ARG A 133 -1.39 20.08 40.46
CA ARG A 133 -1.77 21.46 40.76
C ARG A 133 -2.33 21.61 42.17
N GLU A 134 -3.15 20.67 42.63
CA GLU A 134 -3.68 20.67 44.00
C GLU A 134 -2.57 20.55 45.05
N ASP A 135 -1.52 19.76 44.79
CA ASP A 135 -0.36 19.62 45.68
C ASP A 135 0.50 20.90 45.80
N GLU A 136 0.40 21.86 44.87
CA GLU A 136 1.16 23.13 44.88
C GLU A 136 0.42 24.29 45.59
N THR A 137 -0.85 24.12 45.99
CA THR A 137 -1.68 25.09 46.74
C THR A 137 -1.81 24.74 48.22
#